data_AF-A6TQ45-F1
#
_entry.id   AF-A6TQ45-F1
#
_cell.length_a   1.000
_cell.length_b   1.000
_cell.length_c   1.000
_cell.angle_alpha   90.00
_cell.angle_beta   90.00
_cell.angle_gamma   90.00
#
_symmetry.space_group_name_H-M   'P 1'
#
loop_
_entity.id
_entity.type
_entity.pdbx_description
1 polymer ?
#
loop_
_entity_poly.entity_id
_entity_poly.type
_entity_poly.pdbx_seq_one_letter_code
_entity_poly.pdbx_strand_id
1 'polypeptide(L)' 'MEMVFYKCSVCGFIHQVPAYWSGFSPEEEIEMVHFNLETNEMCGKLMLSLVEV' A
#
# COMPACT_ATOMS: atom_id res chain seq x y z
N MET A 1 -8.68 -15.40 -6.28
CA MET A 1 -9.15 -14.16 -5.64
C MET A 1 -8.16 -13.10 -6.03
N GLU A 2 -8.61 -12.06 -6.74
CA GLU A 2 -7.74 -10.96 -7.16
C GLU A 2 -7.38 -10.09 -5.95
N MET A 3 -6.14 -9.64 -5.91
CA MET A 3 -5.58 -8.80 -4.86
C MET A 3 -5.00 -7.56 -5.50
N VAL A 4 -5.18 -6.44 -4.82
CA VAL A 4 -4.62 -5.13 -5.14
C VAL A 4 -3.53 -4.86 -4.13
N PHE A 5 -2.36 -4.44 -4.63
CA PHE A 5 -1.20 -4.19 -3.79
C PHE A 5 -0.85 -2.71 -3.85
N TYR A 6 -0.67 -2.10 -2.69
CA TYR A 6 -0.16 -0.74 -2.57
C TYR A 6 1.21 -0.79 -1.88
N LYS A 7 2.21 -0.13 -2.46
CA LYS A 7 3.58 -0.18 -1.97
C LYS A 7 4.07 1.22 -1.58
N CYS A 8 4.69 1.30 -0.41
CA CYS A 8 5.44 2.48 -0.02
C CYS A 8 6.75 2.55 -0.80
N SER A 9 6.99 3.67 -1.48
CA SER A 9 8.25 3.91 -2.21
C SER A 9 9.46 4.13 -1.31
N VAL A 10 9.26 4.34 0.00
CA VAL A 10 10.35 4.65 0.95
C VAL A 10 10.76 3.42 1.75
N CYS A 11 9.81 2.78 2.44
CA CYS A 11 10.12 1.66 3.34
C CYS A 11 9.83 0.28 2.74
N GLY A 12 9.26 0.23 1.52
CA GLY A 12 8.91 -1.03 0.87
C GLY A 12 7.73 -1.78 1.49
N PHE A 13 7.02 -1.20 2.47
CA PHE A 13 5.78 -1.75 3.03
C PHE A 13 4.75 -2.01 1.92
N ILE A 14 4.08 -3.16 1.98
CA ILE A 14 3.04 -3.55 1.02
C ILE A 14 1.72 -3.73 1.77
N HIS A 15 0.74 -2.93 1.42
CA HIS A 15 -0.65 -3.13 1.81
C HIS A 15 -1.36 -3.97 0.75
N GLN A 16 -1.86 -5.13 1.17
CA GLN A 16 -2.56 -6.07 0.31
C GLN A 16 -4.06 -6.02 0.62
N VAL A 17 -4.84 -5.68 -0.39
CA VAL A 17 -6.28 -5.48 -0.29
C VAL A 17 -6.98 -6.42 -1.28
N PRO A 18 -8.00 -7.18 -0.88
CA PRO A 18 -8.77 -7.93 -1.85
C PRO A 18 -9.42 -7.01 -2.89
N ALA A 19 -9.39 -7.36 -4.16
CA ALA A 19 -9.88 -6.49 -5.24
C ALA A 19 -11.36 -6.07 -5.08
N TYR A 20 -12.17 -6.91 -4.43
CA TYR A 20 -13.58 -6.60 -4.14
C TYR A 20 -13.77 -5.53 -3.05
N TRP A 21 -12.71 -5.18 -2.29
CA TRP A 21 -12.70 -4.06 -1.34
C TRP A 21 -12.29 -2.74 -1.97
N SER A 22 -11.50 -2.76 -3.05
CA SER A 22 -11.07 -1.57 -3.80
C SER A 22 -12.09 -1.09 -4.82
N GLY A 23 -13.23 -1.77 -4.96
CA GLY A 23 -14.24 -1.46 -5.98
C GLY A 23 -13.80 -1.86 -7.38
N PHE A 24 -14.47 -1.30 -8.40
CA PHE A 24 -14.19 -1.62 -9.81
C PHE A 24 -12.86 -1.02 -10.32
N SER A 25 -12.39 0.06 -9.70
CA SER A 25 -11.14 0.74 -10.03
C SER A 25 -10.42 1.10 -8.73
N PRO A 26 -9.29 0.46 -8.43
CA PRO A 26 -8.46 0.85 -7.30
C PRO A 26 -7.95 2.28 -7.50
N GLU A 27 -7.75 3.01 -6.41
CA GLU A 27 -7.11 4.32 -6.46
C GLU A 27 -5.61 4.15 -6.81
N GLU A 28 -5.01 5.12 -7.49
CA GLU A 28 -3.59 5.05 -7.86
C GLU A 28 -2.68 5.23 -6.64
N GLU A 29 -3.15 5.98 -5.63
CA GLU A 29 -2.44 6.21 -4.38
C GLU A 29 -3.43 6.26 -3.21
N ILE A 30 -3.00 5.75 -2.06
CA ILE A 30 -3.77 5.78 -0.81
C ILE A 30 -2.91 6.32 0.33
N GLU A 31 -3.54 7.02 1.26
CA GLU A 31 -2.88 7.49 2.48
C GLU A 31 -3.08 6.46 3.61
N MET A 32 -1.99 5.84 4.05
CA MET A 32 -1.99 4.84 5.11
C MET A 32 -0.78 5.00 6.03
N VAL A 33 -1.06 5.13 7.32
CA VAL A 33 -0.04 5.02 8.37
C VAL A 33 0.45 3.58 8.44
N HIS A 34 1.76 3.37 8.26
CA HIS A 34 2.35 2.04 8.26
C HIS A 34 3.73 2.02 8.93
N PHE A 35 4.15 0.83 9.29
CA PHE A 35 5.40 0.58 9.99
C PHE A 35 6.51 0.24 9.00
N ASN A 36 7.67 0.89 9.13
CA ASN A 36 8.84 0.51 8.36
C ASN A 36 9.47 -0.74 9.00
N LEU A 37 9.38 -1.86 8.29
CA LEU A 37 9.91 -3.15 8.76
C LEU A 37 11.43 -3.18 8.83
N GLU A 38 12.14 -2.31 8.11
CA GLU A 38 13.60 -2.24 8.13
C GLU A 38 14.11 -1.41 9.31
N THR A 39 13.50 -0.26 9.58
CA THR A 39 13.94 0.65 10.64
C THR A 39 13.26 0.39 11.98
N ASN A 40 12.21 -0.43 12.01
CA ASN A 40 11.33 -0.64 13.17
C ASN A 40 10.74 0.67 13.73
N GLU A 41 10.45 1.63 12.85
CA GLU A 41 9.83 2.90 13.21
C GLU A 41 8.62 3.18 12.32
N MET A 42 7.75 4.10 12.76
CA MET A 42 6.64 4.56 11.92
C MET A 42 7.19 5.24 10.67
N CYS A 43 6.70 4.85 9.49
CA CYS A 43 7.15 5.47 8.26
C CYS A 43 6.65 6.93 8.19
N GLY A 44 7.55 7.87 7.93
CA GLY A 44 7.19 9.28 7.77
C GLY A 44 6.43 9.58 6.46
N LYS A 45 6.44 8.63 5.51
CA LYS A 45 5.65 8.74 4.28
C LYS A 45 4.37 7.93 4.44
N LEU A 46 3.23 8.61 4.30
CA LEU A 46 1.90 8.00 4.44
C LEU A 46 1.34 7.50 3.10
N MET A 47 1.87 8.01 1.97
CA MET A 47 1.38 7.66 0.64
C MET A 47 1.92 6.31 0.18
N LEU A 48 1.02 5.40 -0.15
CA LEU A 48 1.28 4.14 -0.83
C LEU A 48 0.76 4.23 -2.27
N SER A 49 1.55 3.76 -3.23
CA SER A 49 1.16 3.77 -4.64
C SER A 49 0.72 2.38 -5.08
N LEU A 50 -0.28 2.30 -5.94
CA LEU A 50 -0.77 1.07 -6.53
C LEU A 50 0.35 0.38 -7.31
N VAL A 51 0.50 -0.92 -7.08
CA VAL A 51 1.39 -1.80 -7.84
C VAL A 51 0.52 -2.54 -8.84
N GLU A 52 0.62 -2.17 -10.11
CA GLU A 52 0.00 -2.91 -11.20
C GLU A 52 0.63 -4.32 -11.27
N VAL A 53 -0.23 -5.34 -11.34
CA VAL A 53 0.16 -6.76 -11.45
C VAL A 53 0.05 -7.20 -12.90
#